data_AF-A0A839DXR4-F1
#
_entry.id   AF-A0A839DXR4-F1
#
_cell.length_a   1.000
_cell.length_b   1.000
_cell.length_c   1.000
_cell.angle_alpha   90.00
_cell.angle_beta   90.00
_cell.angle_gamma   90.00
#
_symmetry.space_group_name_H-M   'P 1'
#
loop_
_entity.id
_entity.type
_entity.pdbx_description
1 polymer ?
#
loop_
_entity_poly.entity_id
_entity_poly.type
_entity_poly.pdbx_seq_one_letter_code
_entity_poly.pdbx_strand_id
1 'polypeptide(L)' 'MTTSGILATTEDSGSRAELLAVLRQLPEHHFGNVRDLWEYLSEIPVDT' A
#
# COMPACT_ATOMS: atom_id res chain seq x y z
N MET A 1 -10.52 4.06 4.80
CA MET A 1 -9.44 4.54 3.91
C MET A 1 -9.30 3.53 2.78
N THR A 2 -9.42 3.94 1.52
CA THR A 2 -9.32 3.02 0.37
C THR A 2 -7.88 2.84 -0.06
N THR A 3 -7.52 1.70 -0.66
CA THR A 3 -6.20 1.49 -1.29
C THR A 3 -5.80 2.66 -2.19
N SER A 4 -6.74 3.18 -2.99
CA SER A 4 -6.53 4.33 -3.89
C SER A 4 -6.23 5.64 -3.15
N GLY A 5 -6.80 5.84 -1.96
CA GLY A 5 -6.51 6.99 -1.11
C GLY A 5 -5.15 6.91 -0.42
N ILE A 6 -4.72 5.70 -0.04
CA ILE A 6 -3.37 5.43 0.46
C ILE A 6 -2.36 5.68 -0.65
N LEU A 7 -2.62 5.19 -1.86
CA LEU A 7 -1.78 5.39 -3.03
C LEU A 7 -1.60 6.89 -3.34
N ALA A 8 -2.70 7.64 -3.42
CA ALA A 8 -2.66 9.08 -3.72
C ALA A 8 -1.86 9.87 -2.67
N THR A 9 -2.01 9.54 -1.39
CA THR A 9 -1.25 10.19 -0.30
C THR A 9 0.25 9.84 -0.36
N THR A 10 0.54 8.59 -0.74
CA THR A 10 1.91 8.06 -0.85
C THR A 10 2.64 8.65 -2.05
N GLU A 11 1.93 8.84 -3.18
CA GLU A 11 2.41 9.54 -4.38
C GLU A 11 2.70 11.02 -4.09
N ASP A 12 1.78 11.71 -3.41
CA ASP A 12 1.94 13.13 -3.04
C ASP A 12 3.10 13.37 -2.06
N SER A 13 3.34 12.42 -1.15
CA SER A 13 4.44 12.48 -0.17
C SER A 13 5.83 12.22 -0.77
N GLY A 14 5.94 11.94 -2.08
CA GLY A 14 7.22 11.63 -2.72
C GLY A 14 7.83 10.30 -2.26
N SER A 15 6.98 9.34 -1.88
CA SER A 15 7.44 8.06 -1.36
C SER A 15 8.19 7.24 -2.41
N ARG A 16 9.04 6.33 -1.92
CA ARG A 16 9.89 5.46 -2.74
C ARG A 16 9.04 4.68 -3.77
N ALA A 17 9.49 4.64 -5.02
CA ALA A 17 8.79 3.98 -6.12
C ALA A 17 8.46 2.49 -5.83
N GLU A 18 9.33 1.83 -5.08
CA GLU A 18 9.12 0.44 -4.62
C GLU A 18 7.88 0.31 -3.74
N LEU A 19 7.63 1.29 -2.87
CA LEU A 19 6.46 1.28 -1.98
C LEU A 19 5.16 1.53 -2.76
N LEU A 20 5.21 2.36 -3.81
CA LEU A 20 4.09 2.55 -4.74
C LEU A 20 3.80 1.29 -5.55
N ALA A 21 4.83 0.58 -6.00
CA ALA A 21 4.66 -0.68 -6.75
C ALA A 21 3.95 -1.74 -5.89
N VAL A 22 4.33 -1.83 -4.63
CA VAL A 22 3.70 -2.68 -3.60
C VAL A 22 2.24 -2.31 -3.38
N LEU A 23 1.95 -1.03 -3.15
CA LEU A 23 0.57 -0.58 -2.92
C LEU A 23 -0.34 -0.77 -4.15
N ARG A 24 0.20 -0.73 -5.37
CA ARG A 24 -0.55 -1.01 -6.62
C ARG A 24 -0.89 -2.49 -6.80
N GLN A 25 -0.16 -3.40 -6.16
CA GLN A 25 -0.43 -4.83 -6.21
C GLN A 25 -1.53 -5.25 -5.23
N LEU A 26 -1.83 -4.40 -4.24
CA LEU A 26 -2.89 -4.68 -3.28
C LEU A 26 -4.27 -4.65 -3.97
N PRO A 27 -5.13 -5.65 -3.71
CA PRO A 27 -6.50 -5.63 -4.22
C PRO A 27 -7.24 -4.38 -3.73
N GLU A 28 -8.19 -3.89 -4.52
CA GLU A 28 -9.05 -2.78 -4.10
C GLU A 28 -9.81 -3.19 -2.83
N HIS A 29 -9.42 -2.62 -1.70
CA HIS A 29 -9.98 -2.94 -0.41
C HIS A 29 -10.20 -1.68 0.42
N HIS A 30 -11.22 -1.74 1.28
CA HIS A 30 -11.52 -0.70 2.24
C HIS A 30 -10.89 -1.08 3.57
N PHE A 31 -9.79 -0.41 3.90
CA PHE A 31 -9.15 -0.57 5.20
C PHE A 31 -9.82 0.36 6.22
N GLY A 32 -10.17 -0.18 7.38
CA GLY A 32 -10.71 0.61 8.48
C GLY A 32 -9.63 1.53 9.06
N ASN A 33 -8.38 1.06 9.07
CA ASN A 33 -7.22 1.81 9.52
C ASN A 33 -5.93 1.29 8.84
N VAL A 34 -4.81 2.00 9.02
CA VAL A 34 -3.52 1.66 8.39
C VAL A 34 -2.95 0.31 8.88
N ARG A 35 -3.26 -0.14 10.10
CA ARG A 35 -2.82 -1.46 10.58
C ARG A 35 -3.44 -2.60 9.79
N ASP A 36 -4.66 -2.44 9.28
CA ASP A 36 -5.31 -3.45 8.45
C ASP A 36 -4.52 -3.70 7.15
N LEU A 37 -3.73 -2.71 6.70
CA LEU A 37 -2.82 -2.85 5.56
C LEU A 37 -1.67 -3.83 5.85
N TRP A 38 -1.18 -3.92 7.10
CA TRP A 38 -0.03 -4.75 7.45
C TRP A 38 -0.30 -6.24 7.22
N GLU A 39 -1.54 -6.68 7.40
CA GLU A 39 -1.97 -8.06 7.11
C GLU A 39 -1.70 -8.41 5.64
N TYR A 40 -1.94 -7.47 4.72
CA TYR A 40 -1.76 -7.67 3.28
C TYR A 40 -0.32 -7.39 2.80
N LEU A 41 0.45 -6.58 3.54
CA LEU A 41 1.86 -6.35 3.22
C LEU A 41 2.72 -7.60 3.47
N SER A 42 2.29 -8.49 4.37
CA SER A 42 3.02 -9.74 4.68
C SER A 42 3.09 -10.71 3.49
N GLU A 43 2.19 -10.58 2.51
CA GLU A 43 2.15 -11.40 1.29
C GLU A 43 3.12 -10.90 0.21
N ILE A 44 3.79 -9.78 0.44
CA ILE A 44 4.65 -9.15 -0.56
C ILE A 44 6.09 -9.65 -0.36
N PRO A 45 6.64 -10.40 -1.32
CA PRO A 45 8.01 -10.89 -1.21
C PRO A 45 8.98 -9.70 -1.21
N VAL A 46 9.83 -9.64 -0.18
CA VAL A 46 10.98 -8.73 -0.15
C VAL A 46 12.08 -9.40 -0.97
N ASP A 47 12.27 -8.94 -2.21
CA ASP A 47 13.37 -9.40 -3.06
C ASP A 47 14.68 -9.13 -2.30
N THR A 48 15.38 -10.21 -1.93
CA THR A 48 16.59 -10.18 -1.06
C THR A 48 17.85 -10.25 -1.91
#